data_AF-A0A2W0CDS2-F1
#
_entry.id   AF-A0A2W0CDS2-F1
#
_cell.length_a   1.000
_cell.length_b   1.000
_cell.length_c   1.000
_cell.angle_alpha   90.00
_cell.angle_beta   90.00
_cell.angle_gamma   90.00
#
_symmetry.space_group_name_H-M   'P 1'
#
loop_
_entity.id
_entity.type
_entity.pdbx_description
1 polymer ?
#
loop_
_entity_poly.entity_id
_entity_poly.type
_entity_poly.pdbx_seq_one_letter_code
_entity_poly.pdbx_strand_id
1 'polypeptide(L)'
;MNIENIRPKVKNESDKYSWNLYKFLSRIIKKNKHIKDQLRIYWNHHSRWDGEHLPFSKDLSNGLQVVIDPYGGRSCGYFMNTVLLKGNCELFSLSSWRKEDFLDITDWFFDTYEQIGRCIFDLEHNGWMQGADERYTYVNNTRKCNWCGEWHHRKIKKITTIKRKELWIKE
;
A
#
# COMPACT_ATOMS: atom_id res chain seq x y z
N MET A 1 -2.09 -0.14 18.52
CA MET A 1 -2.08 -1.26 17.55
C MET A 1 -1.70 -2.58 18.22
N ASN A 2 -2.51 -3.64 18.03
CA ASN A 2 -2.12 -5.02 18.30
C ASN A 2 -1.73 -5.74 17.00
N ILE A 3 -0.47 -6.13 16.82
CA ILE A 3 0.00 -6.75 15.57
C ILE A 3 -0.65 -8.11 15.29
N GLU A 4 -1.15 -8.80 16.31
CA GLU A 4 -1.83 -10.08 16.11
C GLU A 4 -3.13 -9.93 15.32
N ASN A 5 -3.76 -8.74 15.33
CA ASN A 5 -4.99 -8.47 14.58
C ASN A 5 -4.75 -8.42 13.06
N ILE A 6 -3.50 -8.21 12.64
CA ILE A 6 -3.08 -8.11 11.24
C ILE A 6 -2.18 -9.27 10.82
N ARG A 7 -2.25 -10.39 11.55
CA ARG A 7 -1.51 -11.61 11.26
C ARG A 7 -2.18 -12.41 10.14
N PRO A 8 -1.48 -12.77 9.05
CA PRO A 8 -2.03 -13.67 8.04
C PRO A 8 -2.31 -15.07 8.60
N LYS A 9 -3.32 -15.74 8.05
CA LYS A 9 -3.73 -17.08 8.48
C LYS A 9 -2.66 -18.14 8.21
N VAL A 10 -1.99 -18.05 7.05
CA VAL A 10 -1.00 -19.03 6.61
C VAL A 10 0.39 -18.42 6.68
N LYS A 11 1.34 -19.17 7.26
CA LYS A 11 2.73 -18.75 7.39
C LYS A 11 3.37 -18.62 6.01
N ASN A 12 4.12 -17.54 5.79
CA ASN A 12 4.78 -17.21 4.52
C ASN A 12 3.86 -16.87 3.35
N GLU A 13 2.56 -16.76 3.60
CA GLU A 13 1.56 -16.43 2.59
C GLU A 13 0.81 -15.17 2.99
N SER A 14 0.57 -14.29 2.02
CA SER A 14 -0.23 -13.10 2.25
C SER A 14 -1.68 -13.38 1.87
N ASP A 15 -2.61 -12.97 2.73
CA ASP A 15 -4.06 -13.11 2.56
C ASP A 15 -4.72 -11.73 2.62
N LYS A 16 -5.76 -11.52 3.45
CA LYS A 16 -6.22 -10.17 3.80
C LYS A 16 -5.07 -9.28 4.26
N TYR A 17 -4.09 -9.83 4.99
CA TYR A 17 -2.95 -9.12 5.51
C TYR A 17 -1.65 -9.53 4.81
N SER A 18 -0.66 -8.62 4.80
CA SER A 18 0.65 -8.87 4.20
C SER A 18 1.53 -9.64 5.18
N TRP A 19 2.01 -10.82 4.76
CA TRP A 19 3.01 -11.58 5.51
C TRP A 19 4.28 -10.79 5.74
N ASN A 20 4.72 -10.06 4.72
CA ASN A 20 5.94 -9.29 4.76
C ASN A 20 5.85 -8.11 5.73
N LEU A 21 4.73 -7.38 5.74
CA LEU A 21 4.49 -6.32 6.73
C LEU A 21 4.42 -6.90 8.13
N TYR A 22 3.65 -7.97 8.34
CA TYR A 22 3.54 -8.62 9.65
C TYR A 22 4.90 -9.10 10.17
N LYS A 23 5.70 -9.76 9.32
CA LYS A 23 7.05 -10.23 9.64
C LYS A 23 7.98 -9.07 9.99
N PHE A 24 7.92 -7.97 9.22
CA PHE A 24 8.69 -6.77 9.48
C PHE A 24 8.37 -6.18 10.86
N LEU A 25 7.09 -5.95 11.13
CA LEU A 25 6.58 -5.41 12.40
C LEU A 25 6.93 -6.32 13.59
N SER A 26 6.71 -7.63 13.44
CA SER A 26 7.04 -8.61 14.47
C SER A 26 8.52 -8.58 14.84
N ARG A 27 9.40 -8.42 13.84
CA ARG A 27 10.85 -8.37 14.03
C ARG A 27 11.29 -7.11 14.77
N ILE A 28 10.75 -5.94 14.43
CA ILE A 28 11.11 -4.69 15.12
C ILE A 28 10.59 -4.69 16.56
N ILE A 29 9.37 -5.20 16.80
CA ILE A 29 8.77 -5.31 18.14
C ILE A 29 9.54 -6.30 19.02
N LYS A 30 10.01 -7.42 18.46
CA LYS A 30 10.84 -8.37 19.20
C LYS A 30 12.17 -7.75 19.65
N LYS A 31 12.75 -6.85 18.85
CA LYS A 31 14.02 -6.18 19.16
C LYS A 31 13.88 -5.06 20.19
N ASN A 32 12.77 -4.34 20.17
CA ASN A 32 12.50 -3.25 21.12
C ASN A 32 11.02 -3.25 21.51
N LYS A 33 10.73 -3.54 22.78
CA LYS A 33 9.34 -3.61 23.29
C LYS A 33 8.63 -2.25 23.27
N HIS A 34 9.37 -1.15 23.35
CA HIS A 34 8.84 0.23 23.31
C HIS A 34 8.62 0.75 21.89
N ILE A 35 8.99 -0.05 20.87
CA ILE A 35 8.86 0.40 19.48
C ILE A 35 7.43 0.67 19.07
N LYS A 36 6.45 0.06 19.76
CA LYS A 36 5.03 0.29 19.51
C LYS A 36 4.63 1.75 19.73
N ASP A 37 5.27 2.42 20.68
CA ASP A 37 4.99 3.82 21.04
C ASP A 37 5.73 4.80 20.09
N GLN A 38 6.76 4.30 19.39
CA GLN A 38 7.62 5.08 18.50
C GLN A 38 7.28 4.91 17.02
N LEU A 39 6.71 3.77 16.64
CA LEU A 39 6.36 3.44 15.27
C LEU A 39 5.43 4.51 14.69
N ARG A 40 5.81 5.06 13.54
CA ARG A 40 5.00 6.02 12.79
C ARG A 40 4.83 5.59 11.35
N ILE A 41 3.67 5.93 10.78
CA ILE A 41 3.38 5.81 9.37
C ILE A 41 3.16 7.22 8.83
N TYR A 42 3.91 7.59 7.80
CA TYR A 42 3.83 8.89 7.17
C TYR A 42 3.33 8.77 5.73
N TRP A 43 2.58 9.78 5.29
CA TRP A 43 2.34 10.06 3.89
C TRP A 43 3.35 11.10 3.41
N ASN A 44 4.09 10.78 2.35
CA ASN A 44 4.95 11.73 1.65
C ASN A 44 4.12 12.53 0.65
N HIS A 45 4.07 13.85 0.84
CA HIS A 45 3.41 14.77 -0.06
C HIS A 45 4.15 14.99 -1.38
N HIS A 46 5.36 14.48 -1.55
CA HIS A 46 6.10 14.61 -2.80
C HIS A 46 6.19 13.29 -3.56
N SER A 47 5.72 13.31 -4.80
CA SER A 47 5.87 12.22 -5.74
C SER A 47 7.33 11.79 -5.86
N ARG A 48 7.57 10.48 -5.76
CA ARG A 48 8.91 9.89 -5.92
C ARG A 48 9.41 9.91 -7.37
N TRP A 49 8.53 10.19 -8.32
CA TRP A 49 8.81 10.08 -9.75
C TRP A 49 9.23 11.42 -10.34
N ASP A 50 8.51 12.47 -9.99
CA ASP A 50 8.62 13.81 -10.57
C ASP A 50 8.70 14.92 -9.50
N GLY A 51 8.54 14.59 -8.22
CA GLY A 51 8.57 15.56 -7.12
C GLY A 51 7.28 16.37 -6.96
N GLU A 52 6.24 16.12 -7.75
CA GLU A 52 4.98 16.86 -7.66
C GLU A 52 4.31 16.69 -6.30
N HIS A 53 3.59 17.74 -5.87
CA HIS A 53 2.83 17.69 -4.63
C HIS A 53 1.58 16.82 -4.79
N LEU A 54 1.49 15.78 -3.97
CA LEU A 54 0.38 14.84 -3.90
C LEU A 54 -0.32 14.99 -2.54
N PRO A 55 -1.54 15.58 -2.51
CA PRO A 55 -2.28 15.69 -1.26
C PRO A 55 -2.66 14.30 -0.75
N PHE A 56 -2.62 14.13 0.56
CA PHE A 56 -3.16 12.93 1.18
C PHE A 56 -4.67 12.91 1.00
N SER A 57 -5.20 11.81 0.48
CA SER A 57 -6.63 11.51 0.51
C SER A 57 -6.81 10.09 1.00
N LYS A 58 -7.82 9.88 1.84
CA LYS A 58 -8.24 8.55 2.30
C LYS A 58 -8.72 7.66 1.14
N ASP A 59 -9.11 8.29 0.04
CA ASP A 59 -9.64 7.64 -1.16
C ASP A 59 -8.56 7.42 -2.24
N LEU A 60 -7.31 7.82 -1.99
CA LEU A 60 -6.19 7.64 -2.90
C LEU A 60 -5.24 6.55 -2.40
N SER A 61 -5.22 5.40 -3.08
CA SER A 61 -4.27 4.34 -2.76
C SER A 61 -2.94 4.59 -3.45
N ASN A 62 -1.94 5.05 -2.70
CA ASN A 62 -0.56 5.05 -3.19
C ASN A 62 0.42 4.55 -2.14
N GLY A 63 0.63 3.23 -2.12
CA GLY A 63 1.64 2.60 -1.26
C GLY A 63 3.08 3.06 -1.52
N LEU A 64 3.33 3.80 -2.61
CA LEU A 64 4.62 4.43 -2.88
C LEU A 64 4.84 5.71 -2.08
N GLN A 65 3.78 6.34 -1.57
CA GLN A 65 3.87 7.52 -0.70
C GLN A 65 3.86 7.19 0.78
N VAL A 66 3.50 5.96 1.13
CA VAL A 66 3.47 5.54 2.53
C VAL A 66 4.88 5.16 2.97
N VAL A 67 5.33 5.75 4.07
CA VAL A 67 6.61 5.46 4.71
C VAL A 67 6.33 4.94 6.11
N ILE A 68 7.00 3.87 6.50
CA ILE A 68 6.99 3.32 7.85
C ILE A 68 8.33 3.63 8.52
N ASP A 69 8.25 4.33 9.65
CA ASP A 69 9.37 4.73 10.46
C ASP A 69 9.29 4.02 11.82
N PRO A 70 10.13 3.01 12.06
CA PRO A 70 10.12 2.27 13.32
C PRO A 70 10.48 3.10 14.54
N TYR A 71 11.18 4.23 14.40
CA TYR A 71 11.80 4.94 15.52
C TYR A 71 11.21 6.34 15.75
N GLY A 72 10.22 6.76 14.97
CA GLY A 72 9.53 8.04 15.12
C GLY A 72 10.33 9.27 14.68
N GLY A 73 11.47 9.07 14.02
CA GLY A 73 12.20 10.12 13.31
C GLY A 73 11.54 10.53 11.98
N ARG A 74 10.85 11.68 11.96
CA ARG A 74 10.16 12.31 10.80
C ARG A 74 10.93 12.48 9.47
N SER A 75 12.16 11.99 9.37
CA SER A 75 13.05 12.17 8.21
C SER A 75 13.70 10.86 7.75
N CYS A 76 13.35 9.74 8.38
CA CYS A 76 14.01 8.46 8.17
C CYS A 76 13.01 7.31 8.23
N GLY A 77 12.97 6.45 7.20
CA GLY A 77 12.05 5.32 7.22
C GLY A 77 12.19 4.41 6.01
N TYR A 78 11.28 3.45 5.94
CA TYR A 78 11.18 2.51 4.83
C TYR A 78 9.91 2.76 4.06
N PHE A 79 10.01 2.79 2.74
CA PHE A 79 8.80 2.83 1.93
C PHE A 79 7.97 1.56 2.09
N MET A 80 6.66 1.75 2.25
CA MET A 80 5.71 0.67 2.44
C MET A 80 5.76 -0.33 1.29
N ASN A 81 5.88 0.13 0.04
CA ASN A 81 6.01 -0.78 -1.09
C ASN A 81 7.22 -1.74 -0.95
N THR A 82 8.35 -1.26 -0.42
CA THR A 82 9.54 -2.08 -0.19
C THR A 82 9.29 -3.09 0.93
N VAL A 83 8.64 -2.65 2.01
CA VAL A 83 8.27 -3.52 3.14
C VAL A 83 7.31 -4.61 2.68
N LEU A 84 6.28 -4.27 1.90
CA LEU A 84 5.30 -5.21 1.36
C LEU A 84 5.94 -6.24 0.42
N LEU A 85 6.93 -5.85 -0.38
CA LEU A 85 7.61 -6.75 -1.33
C LEU A 85 8.64 -7.67 -0.67
N LYS A 86 9.47 -7.14 0.24
CA LYS A 86 10.65 -7.86 0.74
C LYS A 86 10.50 -8.38 2.17
N GLY A 87 9.67 -7.76 3.00
CA GLY A 87 9.53 -8.08 4.43
C GLY A 87 10.78 -7.80 5.27
N ASN A 88 11.86 -7.36 4.63
CA ASN A 88 13.05 -6.78 5.22
C ASN A 88 13.40 -5.50 4.45
N CYS A 89 13.88 -4.50 5.17
CA CYS A 89 14.46 -3.32 4.55
C CYS A 89 15.82 -3.11 5.19
N GLU A 90 16.85 -3.39 4.40
CA GLU A 90 18.25 -3.20 4.79
C GLU A 90 18.71 -1.76 4.47
N LEU A 91 18.08 -1.13 3.47
CA LEU A 91 18.35 0.24 3.10
C LEU A 91 17.47 1.20 3.92
N PHE A 92 18.10 1.89 4.86
CA PHE A 92 17.49 3.01 5.58
C PHE A 92 17.53 4.23 4.64
N SER A 93 16.37 4.69 4.17
CA SER A 93 16.34 5.87 3.30
C SER A 93 16.49 7.10 4.17
N LEU A 94 17.63 7.78 4.08
CA LEU A 94 17.69 9.20 4.42
C LEU A 94 16.87 9.92 3.37
N SER A 95 15.67 10.36 3.75
CA SER A 95 14.83 11.14 2.87
C SER A 95 15.49 12.50 2.66
N SER A 96 15.63 12.93 1.40
CA SER A 96 15.98 14.32 1.09
C SER A 96 14.80 15.28 1.28
N TRP A 97 13.62 14.74 1.62
CA TRP A 97 12.41 15.51 1.90
C TRP A 97 12.45 16.04 3.33
N ARG A 98 11.85 17.21 3.51
CA ARG A 98 11.83 17.90 4.80
C ARG A 98 10.71 17.33 5.66
N LYS A 99 10.73 17.65 6.95
CA LYS A 99 9.70 17.16 7.88
C LYS A 99 8.30 17.65 7.53
N GLU A 100 8.20 18.80 6.87
CA GLU A 100 6.94 19.42 6.45
C GLU A 100 6.30 18.68 5.28
N ASP A 101 7.08 17.86 4.57
CA ASP A 101 6.62 17.06 3.43
C ASP A 101 5.90 15.79 3.88
N PHE A 102 5.91 15.49 5.19
CA PHE A 102 5.34 14.28 5.77
C PHE A 102 4.13 14.58 6.65
N LEU A 103 3.03 13.90 6.35
CA LEU A 103 1.84 13.86 7.20
C LEU A 103 1.82 12.56 8.00
N ASP A 104 1.70 12.65 9.32
CA ASP A 104 1.49 11.48 10.17
C ASP A 104 0.08 10.91 9.94
N ILE A 105 0.03 9.66 9.49
CA ILE A 105 -1.19 8.92 9.19
C ILE A 105 -1.26 7.61 10.00
N THR A 106 -0.51 7.52 11.11
CA THR A 106 -0.34 6.29 11.88
C THR A 106 -1.66 5.66 12.32
N ASP A 107 -2.53 6.43 12.97
CA ASP A 107 -3.81 5.93 13.49
C ASP A 107 -4.73 5.52 12.34
N TRP A 108 -4.90 6.42 11.34
CA TRP A 108 -5.70 6.12 10.16
C TRP A 108 -5.23 4.86 9.44
N PHE A 109 -3.91 4.70 9.28
CA PHE A 109 -3.34 3.55 8.58
C PHE A 109 -3.67 2.26 9.31
N PHE A 110 -3.43 2.17 10.62
CA PHE A 110 -3.66 0.93 11.35
C PHE A 110 -5.13 0.60 11.50
N ASP A 111 -5.98 1.59 11.77
CA ASP A 111 -7.44 1.40 11.86
C ASP A 111 -8.00 0.89 10.53
N THR A 112 -7.60 1.54 9.42
CA THR A 112 -8.04 1.16 8.08
C THR A 112 -7.47 -0.20 7.68
N TYR A 113 -6.19 -0.45 7.93
CA TYR A 113 -5.53 -1.70 7.56
C TYR A 113 -6.09 -2.89 8.32
N GLU A 114 -6.45 -2.73 9.59
CA GLU A 114 -7.14 -3.78 10.35
C GLU A 114 -8.52 -4.09 9.74
N GLN A 115 -9.26 -3.06 9.32
CA GLN A 115 -10.58 -3.21 8.72
C GLN A 115 -10.53 -3.88 7.34
N ILE A 116 -9.78 -3.32 6.38
CA ILE A 116 -9.83 -3.72 4.96
C ILE A 116 -8.57 -4.45 4.49
N GLY A 117 -7.55 -4.58 5.33
CA GLY A 117 -6.31 -5.26 4.99
C GLY A 117 -5.57 -4.59 3.83
N ARG A 118 -4.99 -5.43 2.96
CA ARG A 118 -4.24 -4.98 1.78
C ARG A 118 -5.07 -4.20 0.75
N CYS A 119 -6.41 -4.16 0.88
CA CYS A 119 -7.25 -3.31 0.04
C CYS A 119 -6.96 -1.81 0.21
N ILE A 120 -6.36 -1.38 1.33
CA ILE A 120 -5.88 0.01 1.50
C ILE A 120 -4.91 0.45 0.38
N PHE A 121 -4.20 -0.51 -0.23
CA PHE A 121 -3.26 -0.25 -1.30
C PHE A 121 -3.86 -0.42 -2.69
N ASP A 122 -5.06 -0.98 -2.81
CA ASP A 122 -5.75 -1.27 -4.07
C ASP A 122 -7.25 -1.04 -3.91
N LEU A 123 -7.62 0.23 -3.69
CA LEU A 123 -9.01 0.65 -3.44
C LEU A 123 -9.91 0.35 -4.64
N GLU A 124 -9.37 0.43 -5.85
CA GLU A 124 -10.11 0.11 -7.08
C GLU A 124 -10.21 -1.40 -7.36
N HIS A 125 -9.58 -2.24 -6.54
CA HIS A 125 -9.66 -3.70 -6.68
C HIS A 125 -9.12 -4.19 -8.03
N ASN A 126 -8.04 -3.55 -8.53
CA ASN A 126 -7.42 -3.85 -9.81
C ASN A 126 -6.72 -5.22 -9.84
N GLY A 127 -6.48 -5.85 -8.68
CA GLY A 127 -6.10 -7.26 -8.59
C GLY A 127 -4.62 -7.55 -8.88
N TRP A 128 -3.76 -6.55 -8.74
CA TRP A 128 -2.31 -6.66 -8.98
C TRP A 128 -1.50 -7.20 -7.79
N MET A 129 -2.17 -7.50 -6.66
CA MET A 129 -1.51 -7.98 -5.44
C MET A 129 -1.27 -9.50 -5.48
N GLN A 130 -0.09 -9.93 -5.03
CA GLN A 130 0.25 -11.35 -4.87
C GLN A 130 -0.64 -12.05 -3.82
N GLY A 131 -0.93 -13.33 -3.99
CA GLY A 131 -1.79 -14.09 -3.07
C GLY A 131 -3.22 -13.55 -3.02
N ALA A 132 -3.75 -13.11 -4.17
CA ALA A 132 -5.11 -12.61 -4.32
C ALA A 132 -6.07 -13.65 -4.93
N ASP A 133 -5.64 -14.91 -5.03
CA ASP A 133 -6.41 -15.98 -5.69
C ASP A 133 -7.78 -16.18 -5.01
N GLU A 134 -7.81 -16.14 -3.69
CA GLU A 134 -9.03 -16.23 -2.88
C GLU A 134 -9.64 -14.86 -2.51
N ARG A 135 -9.12 -13.76 -3.09
CA ARG A 135 -9.61 -12.41 -2.76
C ARG A 135 -11.05 -12.19 -3.19
N TYR A 136 -11.51 -12.86 -4.24
CA TYR A 136 -12.82 -12.60 -4.82
C TYR A 136 -13.70 -13.84 -4.86
N THR A 137 -14.95 -13.68 -4.42
CA THR A 137 -16.03 -14.62 -4.69
C THR A 137 -16.91 -14.07 -5.80
N TYR A 138 -17.07 -14.84 -6.87
CA TYR A 138 -17.82 -14.42 -8.06
C TYR A 138 -19.27 -14.92 -7.98
N VAL A 139 -20.23 -14.03 -8.26
CA VAL A 139 -21.66 -14.33 -8.34
C VAL A 139 -22.22 -13.65 -9.59
N ASN A 140 -22.50 -14.41 -10.64
CA ASN A 140 -22.94 -13.90 -11.95
C ASN A 140 -21.98 -12.82 -12.49
N ASN A 141 -22.51 -11.61 -12.75
CA ASN A 141 -21.76 -10.44 -13.23
C ASN A 141 -21.21 -9.56 -12.10
N THR A 142 -21.19 -10.07 -10.87
CA THR A 142 -20.66 -9.38 -9.70
C THR A 142 -19.55 -10.18 -9.04
N ARG A 143 -18.64 -9.49 -8.35
CA ARG A 143 -17.66 -10.12 -7.46
C ARG A 143 -17.69 -9.42 -6.12
N LYS A 144 -17.58 -10.18 -5.03
CA LYS A 144 -17.40 -9.66 -3.67
C LYS A 144 -15.94 -9.80 -3.28
N CYS A 145 -15.33 -8.75 -2.75
CA CYS A 145 -14.01 -8.86 -2.15
C CYS A 145 -14.12 -9.52 -0.76
N ASN A 146 -13.42 -10.63 -0.55
CA ASN A 146 -13.38 -11.37 0.71
C ASN A 146 -12.57 -10.66 1.81
N TRP A 147 -11.82 -9.60 1.46
CA TRP A 147 -10.99 -8.86 2.40
C TRP A 147 -11.71 -7.64 2.98
N CYS A 148 -12.30 -6.79 2.14
CA CYS A 148 -13.03 -5.58 2.56
C CYS A 148 -14.56 -5.74 2.54
N GLY A 149 -15.09 -6.76 1.86
CA GLY A 149 -16.53 -7.01 1.75
C GLY A 149 -17.24 -6.28 0.61
N GLU A 150 -16.55 -5.41 -0.14
CA GLU A 150 -17.14 -4.61 -1.22
C GLU A 150 -17.62 -5.46 -2.40
N TRP A 151 -18.71 -5.01 -3.02
CA TRP A 151 -19.27 -5.61 -4.22
C TRP A 151 -18.92 -4.78 -5.45
N HIS A 152 -18.35 -5.43 -6.46
CA HIS A 152 -18.01 -4.82 -7.74
C HIS A 152 -18.86 -5.42 -8.86
N HIS A 153 -19.36 -4.56 -9.73
CA HIS A 153 -20.14 -4.94 -10.90
C HIS A 153 -19.27 -4.91 -12.15
N ARG A 154 -19.30 -6.00 -12.92
CA ARG A 154 -18.56 -6.06 -14.19
C ARG A 154 -19.24 -5.16 -15.22
N LYS A 155 -18.59 -4.06 -15.59
CA LYS A 155 -18.96 -3.23 -16.74
C LYS A 155 -17.93 -3.42 -17.84
N ILE A 156 -18.36 -3.94 -18.99
CA ILE A 156 -17.52 -4.07 -20.18
C ILE A 156 -17.56 -2.73 -20.91
N LYS A 157 -16.42 -2.04 -21.00
CA LYS A 157 -16.28 -0.81 -21.77
C LYS A 157 -15.41 -1.07 -23.00
N LYS A 158 -15.89 -0.68 -24.18
CA LYS A 158 -15.08 -0.68 -25.40
C LYS A 158 -14.21 0.59 -25.41
N ILE A 159 -12.90 0.42 -25.49
CA ILE A 159 -11.95 1.53 -25.66
C ILE A 159 -11.45 1.50 -27.11
N THR A 160 -11.54 2.62 -27.83
CA THR A 160 -11.05 2.74 -29.22
C THR A 160 -9.95 3.79 -29.26
N THR A 161 -8.72 3.35 -29.55
CA THR A 161 -7.56 4.23 -29.71
C THR A 161 -7.38 4.57 -31.19
N ILE A 162 -7.64 5.83 -31.55
CA ILE A 162 -7.43 6.33 -32.92
C ILE A 162 -6.01 6.89 -32.98
N LYS A 163 -5.15 6.30 -33.84
CA LYS A 163 -3.83 6.87 -34.17
C LYS A 163 -3.90 7.47 -35.57
N ARG A 164 -3.69 8.79 -35.68
CA ARG A 164 -3.49 9.48 -36.97
C ARG A 164 -1.99 9.68 -37.16
N LYS A 165 -1.48 9.39 -38.35
CA LYS A 165 -0.10 9.68 -38.76
C LYS A 165 -0.14 10.42 -40.08
N GLU A 166 0.58 11.52 -40.14
CA GLU A 166 0.89 12.20 -41.39
C GLU A 166 2.12 11.53 -41.99
N LEU A 167 2.05 11.18 -43.27
CA LEU A 167 3.15 10.57 -44.03
C LEU A 167 3.41 11.44 -45.24
N TRP A 168 4.65 11.91 -45.36
CA TRP A 168 5.14 12.54 -46.58
C TRP A 168 5.54 11.43 -47.54
N ILE A 169 4.88 11.37 -48.70
CA ILE A 169 5.18 10.42 -49.77
C ILE A 169 6.02 11.16 -50.81
N LYS A 170 7.09 10.51 -51.29
CA LYS A 170 7.96 11.05 -52.34
C LYS A 170 7.28 10.80 -53.70
N GLU A 171 7.15 11.83 -54.52
CA GLU A 171 6.72 11.70 -55.92
C GLU A 171 7.78 10.99 -56.78
#